data_AF-A0AAV4L9K9-F1
#
_entry.id   AF-A0AAV4L9K9-F1
#
_cell.length_a   1.000
_cell.length_b   1.000
_cell.length_c   1.000
_cell.angle_alpha   90.00
_cell.angle_beta   90.00
_cell.angle_gamma   90.00
#
_symmetry.space_group_name_H-M   'P 1'
#
loop_
_entity.id
_entity.type
_entity.pdbx_description
1 polymer ?
#
loop_
_entity_poly.entity_id
_entity_poly.type
_entity_poly.pdbx_seq_one_letter_code
_entity_poly.pdbx_strand_id
1 'polypeptide(L)'
;MIYLVFDYVNPFILTLVFCPLISVLLGAWFAMMRKKKLIALVVSFVLPLLYITSDWNTFIANLGAWLLWGTLYALVAYLAHKAVSIIRGKSKK
;
A
#
# COMPACT_ATOMS: atom_id res chain seq x y z
N MET A 1 -14.61 -6.89 -1.45
CA MET A 1 -14.93 -7.77 -0.30
C MET A 1 -15.01 -7.07 1.06
N ILE A 2 -14.32 -5.93 1.31
CA ILE A 2 -14.51 -5.15 2.56
C ILE A 2 -15.89 -4.49 2.66
N TYR A 3 -16.44 -4.00 1.54
CA TYR A 3 -17.77 -3.38 1.48
C TYR A 3 -18.94 -4.34 1.73
N LEU A 4 -18.67 -5.66 1.76
CA LEU A 4 -19.66 -6.68 2.11
C LEU A 4 -19.71 -6.96 3.62
N VAL A 5 -18.68 -6.50 4.37
CA VAL A 5 -18.56 -6.73 5.82
C VAL A 5 -18.82 -5.43 6.60
N PHE A 6 -18.57 -4.28 5.98
CA PHE A 6 -18.83 -2.98 6.56
C PHE A 6 -19.69 -2.14 5.61
N ASP A 7 -21.01 -2.20 5.80
CA ASP A 7 -22.02 -1.52 4.95
C ASP A 7 -21.85 0.02 4.84
N TYR A 8 -21.03 0.63 5.71
CA TYR A 8 -20.86 2.09 5.81
C TYR A 8 -19.46 2.60 5.49
N VAL A 9 -18.51 1.73 5.10
CA VAL A 9 -17.14 2.22 4.82
C VAL A 9 -17.12 2.87 3.45
N ASN A 10 -17.04 4.20 3.45
CA ASN A 10 -16.90 5.00 2.24
C ASN A 10 -15.67 4.53 1.44
N PRO A 11 -15.83 4.09 0.18
CA PRO A 11 -14.74 3.63 -0.68
C PRO A 11 -13.57 4.61 -0.82
N PHE A 12 -13.86 5.90 -0.76
CA PHE A 12 -12.86 6.95 -0.83
C PHE A 12 -11.98 6.97 0.43
N ILE A 13 -12.53 6.69 1.61
CA ILE A 13 -11.73 6.65 2.84
C ILE A 13 -10.76 5.47 2.80
N LEU A 14 -11.20 4.30 2.31
CA LEU A 14 -10.34 3.14 2.17
C LEU A 14 -9.17 3.43 1.22
N THR A 15 -9.48 3.99 0.05
CA THR A 15 -8.51 4.27 -1.02
C THR A 15 -7.57 5.42 -0.65
N LEU A 16 -8.09 6.52 -0.10
CA LEU A 16 -7.30 7.75 0.08
C LEU A 16 -6.65 7.87 1.46
N VAL A 17 -7.13 7.12 2.46
CA VAL A 17 -6.63 7.22 3.83
C VAL A 17 -5.99 5.92 4.29
N PHE A 18 -6.76 4.83 4.33
CA PHE A 18 -6.29 3.58 4.93
C PHE A 18 -5.17 2.93 4.11
N CYS A 19 -5.33 2.79 2.80
CA CYS A 19 -4.30 2.15 1.96
C CYS A 19 -2.96 2.91 1.97
N PRO A 20 -2.92 4.24 1.77
CA PRO A 20 -1.69 5.01 1.90
C PRO A 20 -1.05 4.89 3.28
N LEU A 21 -1.87 4.92 4.34
CA LEU A 21 -1.38 4.77 5.72
C LEU A 21 -0.72 3.40 5.94
N ILE A 22 -1.36 2.32 5.48
CA ILE A 22 -0.79 0.96 5.54
C ILE A 22 0.51 0.90 4.74
N SER A 23 0.57 1.49 3.54
CA SER A 23 1.80 1.54 2.74
C SER A 23 2.94 2.27 3.44
N VAL A 24 2.67 3.38 4.12
CA VAL A 24 3.66 4.08 4.95
C VAL A 24 4.17 3.19 6.07
N LEU A 25 3.25 2.54 6.81
CA LEU A 25 3.60 1.66 7.92
C LEU A 25 4.44 0.47 7.45
N LEU A 26 4.08 -0.17 6.33
CA LEU A 26 4.86 -1.25 5.73
C LEU A 26 6.26 -0.75 5.33
N GLY A 27 6.35 0.38 4.63
CA GLY A 27 7.63 0.98 4.24
C GLY A 27 8.55 1.25 5.45
N ALA A 28 8.00 1.87 6.49
CA ALA A 28 8.72 2.18 7.72
C ALA A 28 9.15 0.91 8.48
N TRP A 29 8.24 -0.06 8.63
CA TRP A 29 8.49 -1.32 9.33
C TRP A 29 9.61 -2.12 8.66
N PHE A 30 9.58 -2.27 7.34
CA PHE A 30 10.62 -2.99 6.61
C PHE A 30 11.98 -2.29 6.67
N ALA A 31 12.00 -0.95 6.69
CA ALA A 31 13.23 -0.18 6.90
C ALA A 31 13.80 -0.42 8.30
N MET A 32 12.95 -0.49 9.34
CA MET A 32 13.38 -0.81 10.71
C MET A 32 13.98 -2.22 10.78
N MET A 33 13.37 -3.22 10.16
CA MET A 33 13.84 -4.60 10.19
C MET A 33 15.05 -4.90 9.27
N ARG A 34 15.55 -3.92 8.51
CA ARG A 34 16.57 -4.14 7.44
C ARG A 34 16.18 -5.22 6.42
N LYS A 35 14.88 -5.49 6.26
CA LYS A 35 14.40 -6.48 5.31
C LYS A 35 14.35 -5.88 3.90
N LYS A 36 14.25 -6.75 2.89
CA LYS A 36 14.26 -6.34 1.49
C LYS A 36 13.08 -5.39 1.21
N LYS A 37 13.39 -4.15 0.81
CA LYS A 37 12.43 -3.12 0.36
C LYS A 37 11.39 -3.64 -0.64
N LEU A 38 11.77 -4.65 -1.43
CA LEU A 38 10.91 -5.26 -2.44
C LEU A 38 9.63 -5.85 -1.86
N ILE A 39 9.67 -6.43 -0.65
CA ILE A 39 8.50 -7.04 -0.03
C ILE A 39 7.45 -5.98 0.31
N ALA A 40 7.86 -4.87 0.93
CA ALA A 40 6.95 -3.77 1.25
C ALA A 40 6.30 -3.17 -0.02
N LEU A 41 7.06 -3.10 -1.12
CA LEU A 41 6.57 -2.62 -2.40
C LEU A 41 5.52 -3.56 -3.00
N VAL A 42 5.82 -4.85 -3.07
CA VAL A 42 4.91 -5.86 -3.62
C VAL A 42 3.62 -5.92 -2.80
N VAL A 43 3.72 -5.94 -1.47
CA VAL A 43 2.52 -5.96 -0.60
C VAL A 43 1.70 -4.70 -0.80
N SER A 44 2.33 -3.52 -0.88
CA SER A 44 1.62 -2.25 -1.10
C SER A 44 0.97 -2.17 -2.48
N PHE A 45 1.61 -2.74 -3.51
CA PHE A 45 1.06 -2.80 -4.87
C PHE A 45 -0.20 -3.67 -4.97
N VAL A 46 -0.31 -4.67 -4.11
CA VAL A 46 -1.42 -5.63 -4.10
C VAL A 46 -2.59 -5.16 -3.21
N LEU A 47 -2.38 -4.16 -2.33
CA LEU A 47 -3.43 -3.57 -1.46
C LEU A 47 -4.74 -3.20 -2.19
N PRO A 48 -4.73 -2.59 -3.40
CA PRO A 48 -5.95 -2.23 -4.08
C PRO A 48 -6.85 -3.43 -4.40
N LEU A 49 -6.28 -4.63 -4.54
CA LEU A 49 -7.05 -5.84 -4.81
C LEU A 49 -8.03 -6.17 -3.68
N LEU A 50 -7.76 -5.77 -2.43
CA LEU A 50 -8.66 -6.02 -1.29
C LEU A 50 -10.06 -5.42 -1.48
N TYR A 51 -10.17 -4.38 -2.31
CA TYR A 51 -11.44 -3.69 -2.54
C TYR A 51 -11.85 -3.58 -4.02
N ILE A 52 -10.93 -3.80 -4.96
CA ILE A 52 -11.22 -3.75 -6.40
C ILE A 52 -11.70 -5.10 -6.96
N THR A 53 -11.23 -6.23 -6.46
CA THR A 53 -11.60 -7.55 -7.02
C THR A 53 -12.63 -8.26 -6.16
N SER A 54 -13.79 -8.54 -6.76
CA SER A 54 -14.81 -9.46 -6.20
C SER A 54 -14.97 -10.71 -7.08
N ASP A 55 -14.67 -10.57 -8.37
CA ASP A 55 -14.70 -11.62 -9.39
C ASP A 55 -13.74 -11.25 -10.54
N TRP A 56 -13.45 -12.20 -11.42
CA TRP A 56 -12.47 -12.03 -12.50
C TRP A 56 -12.89 -10.97 -13.53
N ASN A 57 -14.18 -10.80 -13.79
CA ASN A 57 -14.67 -9.80 -14.73
C ASN A 57 -14.53 -8.38 -14.15
N THR A 58 -14.84 -8.22 -12.86
CA THR A 58 -14.61 -6.97 -12.14
C THR A 58 -13.13 -6.62 -12.05
N PHE A 59 -12.24 -7.61 -11.88
CA PHE A 59 -10.79 -7.37 -11.92
C PHE A 59 -10.33 -6.83 -13.28
N ILE A 60 -10.75 -7.46 -14.38
CA ILE A 60 -10.39 -7.01 -15.74
C ILE A 60 -10.91 -5.59 -15.99
N ALA A 61 -12.15 -5.30 -15.60
CA ALA A 61 -12.75 -3.98 -15.77
C ALA A 61 -12.01 -2.88 -14.97
N ASN A 62 -11.36 -3.24 -13.86
CA ASN A 62 -10.66 -2.32 -12.97
C ASN A 62 -9.13 -2.46 -13.02
N LEU A 63 -8.57 -3.14 -14.02
CA LEU A 63 -7.13 -3.39 -14.14
C LEU A 63 -6.33 -2.08 -14.15
N GLY A 64 -6.82 -1.07 -14.86
CA GLY A 64 -6.19 0.26 -14.91
C GLY A 64 -6.18 0.95 -13.54
N ALA A 65 -7.29 0.87 -12.80
CA ALA A 65 -7.37 1.41 -11.45
C ALA A 65 -6.42 0.68 -10.49
N TRP A 66 -6.33 -0.65 -10.57
CA TRP A 66 -5.39 -1.43 -9.80
C TRP A 66 -3.94 -1.02 -10.08
N LEU A 67 -3.55 -0.90 -11.35
CA LEU A 67 -2.20 -0.47 -11.72
C LEU A 67 -1.88 0.93 -11.20
N LEU A 68 -2.79 1.89 -11.35
CA LEU A 68 -2.59 3.26 -10.88
C LEU A 68 -2.46 3.32 -9.35
N TRP A 69 -3.44 2.78 -8.61
CA TRP A 69 -3.41 2.84 -7.14
C TRP A 69 -2.30 1.98 -6.55
N GLY A 70 -2.05 0.80 -7.14
CA GLY A 70 -0.97 -0.08 -6.70
C GLY A 70 0.40 0.56 -6.86
N THR A 71 0.67 1.21 -8.00
CA THR A 71 1.94 1.92 -8.21
C THR A 71 2.10 3.11 -7.27
N LEU A 72 1.03 3.88 -7.02
CA LEU A 72 1.04 4.98 -6.06
C LEU A 72 1.36 4.48 -4.64
N TYR A 73 0.70 3.42 -4.19
CA TYR A 73 0.93 2.84 -2.86
C TYR A 73 2.33 2.24 -2.72
N ALA A 74 2.84 1.59 -3.76
CA ALA A 74 4.23 1.13 -3.80
C ALA A 74 5.20 2.32 -3.69
N LEU A 75 4.96 3.42 -4.42
CA LEU A 75 5.78 4.62 -4.32
C LEU A 75 5.77 5.21 -2.90
N VAL A 76 4.60 5.29 -2.26
CA VAL A 76 4.46 5.73 -0.87
C VAL A 76 5.27 4.85 0.08
N ALA A 77 5.18 3.53 -0.04
CA ALA A 77 5.95 2.60 0.77
C ALA A 77 7.47 2.75 0.55
N TYR A 78 7.90 2.98 -0.70
CA TYR A 78 9.30 3.24 -1.03
C TYR A 78 9.81 4.52 -0.37
N LEU A 79 9.05 5.62 -0.46
CA LEU A 79 9.41 6.90 0.14
C LEU A 79 9.49 6.80 1.67
N ALA A 80 8.52 6.13 2.30
CA ALA A 80 8.54 5.88 3.74
C ALA A 80 9.78 5.06 4.15
N HIS A 81 10.08 3.98 3.42
CA HIS A 81 11.27 3.17 3.67
C HIS A 81 12.55 4.00 3.55
N LYS A 82 12.67 4.82 2.49
CA LYS A 82 13.84 5.68 2.25
C LYS A 82 13.99 6.73 3.36
N ALA A 83 12.90 7.38 3.75
CA ALA A 83 12.90 8.39 4.82
C ALA A 83 13.40 7.80 6.14
N VAL A 84 12.83 6.67 6.59
CA VAL A 84 13.24 5.99 7.83
C VAL A 84 14.70 5.53 7.76
N SER A 85 15.13 5.01 6.61
CA SER A 85 16.52 4.58 6.42
C SER A 85 17.50 5.74 6.52
N ILE A 86 17.17 6.91 5.97
CA ILE A 86 18.00 8.13 6.04
C ILE A 86 18.09 8.64 7.48
N ILE A 87 16.94 8.77 8.16
CA ILE A 87 16.88 9.25 9.56
C ILE A 87 17.74 8.33 10.45
N ARG A 88 17.60 7.02 10.29
CA ARG A 88 18.36 6.06 11.09
C ARG A 88 19.84 5.99 10.72
N GLY A 89 20.18 6.26 9.45
CA GLY A 89 21.58 6.41 9.01
C GLY A 89 22.25 7.64 9.62
N LYS A 90 21.52 8.75 9.77
CA LYS A 90 21.99 9.94 10.50
C LYS A 90 22.18 9.69 11.99
N SER A 91 21.31 8.90 12.63
CA SER A 91 21.39 8.56 14.06
C SER A 91 22.60 7.69 14.45
N LYS A 92 23.36 7.15 13.48
CA LYS A 92 24.56 6.34 13.72
C LYS A 92 25.88 7.09 13.53
N LYS A 93 25.82 8.35 13.09
CA LYS A 93 26.97 9.27 13.03
C LYS A 93 26.91 10.17 14.26
#